data_AF-A0A1G5WCN5-F1
#
_entry.id   AF-A0A1G5WCN5-F1
#
_cell.length_a   1.000
_cell.length_b   1.000
_cell.length_c   1.000
_cell.angle_alpha   90.00
_cell.angle_beta   90.00
_cell.angle_gamma   90.00
#
_symmetry.space_group_name_H-M   'P 1'
#
loop_
_entity.id
_entity.type
_entity.pdbx_description
1 polymer ?
#
loop_
_entity_poly.entity_id
_entity_poly.type
_entity_poly.pdbx_seq_one_letter_code
_entity_poly.pdbx_strand_id
1 'polypeptide(L)' 'MLHTITSSLLSFGATGILVALFAALMVKRFVKGIITNIIMGGALYIFLDMFHIAHMSWSVTNGIVVALLGVPGTILLALF' A
#
# COMPACT_ATOMS: atom_id res chain seq x y z
N MET A 1 -40.54 21.01 -13.14
CA MET A 1 -40.39 19.70 -12.46
C MET A 1 -39.51 18.72 -13.24
N LEU A 2 -39.75 18.49 -14.55
CA LEU A 2 -38.89 17.62 -15.38
C LEU A 2 -37.40 18.05 -15.40
N HIS A 3 -37.14 19.36 -15.52
CA HIS A 3 -35.79 19.93 -15.54
C HIS A 3 -35.02 19.82 -14.21
N THR A 4 -35.75 19.68 -13.09
CA THR A 4 -35.17 19.49 -11.75
C THR A 4 -34.79 18.03 -11.53
N ILE A 5 -35.58 17.11 -12.08
CA ILE A 5 -35.33 15.66 -12.02
C ILE A 5 -34.13 15.31 -12.90
N THR A 6 -34.03 15.85 -14.11
CA THR A 6 -32.88 15.62 -15.00
C THR A 6 -31.57 16.19 -14.45
N SER A 7 -31.60 17.38 -13.84
CA SER A 7 -30.39 17.96 -13.21
C SER A 7 -29.95 17.17 -11.97
N SER A 8 -30.89 16.66 -11.16
CA SER A 8 -30.57 15.80 -10.02
C SER A 8 -29.97 14.44 -10.45
N LEU A 9 -30.51 13.78 -11.48
CA LEU A 9 -29.95 12.53 -12.04
C LEU A 9 -28.54 12.71 -12.62
N LEU A 10 -28.31 13.80 -13.35
CA LEU A 10 -26.97 14.14 -13.87
C LEU A 10 -25.98 14.44 -12.74
N SER A 11 -26.43 15.08 -11.66
CA SER A 11 -25.63 15.31 -10.44
C SER A 11 -25.25 13.98 -9.77
N PHE A 12 -26.19 13.04 -9.59
CA PHE A 12 -25.88 11.73 -9.00
C PHE A 12 -24.86 10.95 -9.83
N GLY A 13 -24.97 10.98 -11.16
CA GLY A 13 -24.00 10.37 -12.06
C GLY A 13 -22.60 11.00 -11.94
N ALA A 14 -22.53 12.33 -11.96
CA ALA A 14 -21.27 13.06 -11.81
C ALA A 14 -20.59 12.82 -10.45
N THR A 15 -21.36 12.81 -9.36
CA THR A 15 -20.85 12.50 -8.01
C THR A 15 -20.32 11.07 -7.93
N GLY A 16 -21.02 10.09 -8.52
CA GLY A 16 -20.57 8.70 -8.55
C GLY A 16 -19.23 8.51 -9.28
N ILE A 17 -19.06 9.19 -10.42
CA ILE A 17 -17.80 9.17 -11.18
C ILE A 17 -16.65 9.78 -10.37
N LEU A 18 -16.89 10.90 -9.68
CA LEU A 18 -15.88 11.54 -8.83
C LEU A 18 -15.45 10.64 -7.66
N VAL A 19 -16.40 9.97 -7.01
CA VAL A 19 -16.11 9.02 -5.92
C VAL A 19 -15.28 7.83 -6.43
N ALA A 20 -15.64 7.27 -7.58
CA ALA A 20 -14.90 6.17 -8.19
C ALA A 20 -13.46 6.56 -8.55
N LEU A 21 -13.26 7.75 -9.14
CA LEU A 21 -11.93 8.28 -9.45
C LEU A 21 -11.11 8.50 -8.17
N PHE A 22 -11.71 9.07 -7.14
CA PHE A 22 -11.04 9.29 -5.86
C PHE A 22 -10.64 7.97 -5.20
N ALA A 23 -11.53 6.97 -5.20
CA ALA A 23 -11.23 5.63 -4.70
C ALA A 23 -10.08 4.98 -5.49
N ALA A 24 -10.10 5.05 -6.82
CA ALA A 24 -9.02 4.52 -7.67
C ALA A 24 -7.67 5.19 -7.38
N LEU A 25 -7.65 6.50 -7.16
CA LEU A 25 -6.43 7.23 -6.76
C LEU A 25 -5.91 6.80 -5.40
N MET A 26 -6.80 6.54 -4.43
CA MET A 26 -6.42 6.05 -3.10
C MET A 26 -5.83 4.64 -3.17
N VAL A 27 -6.46 3.72 -3.91
CA VAL A 27 -5.92 2.37 -4.15
C VAL A 27 -4.56 2.44 -4.82
N LYS A 28 -4.39 3.29 -5.84
CA LYS A 28 -3.09 3.47 -6.51
C LYS A 28 -2.00 3.94 -5.54
N ARG A 29 -2.30 4.91 -4.67
CA ARG A 29 -1.35 5.39 -3.66
C ARG A 29 -1.02 4.31 -2.64
N PHE A 30 -2.02 3.55 -2.20
CA PHE A 30 -1.85 2.44 -1.27
C PHE A 30 -0.95 1.35 -1.84
N VAL A 31 -1.22 0.89 -3.07
CA VAL A 31 -0.39 -0.11 -3.77
C VAL A 31 1.04 0.40 -3.94
N LYS A 32 1.22 1.67 -4.32
CA LYS A 32 2.56 2.26 -4.43
C LYS A 32 3.29 2.24 -3.07
N GLY A 33 2.59 2.58 -1.99
CA GLY A 33 3.13 2.51 -0.62
C GLY A 33 3.59 1.11 -0.24
N ILE A 34 2.78 0.09 -0.52
CA ILE A 34 3.15 -1.32 -0.30
C ILE A 34 4.41 -1.69 -1.08
N ILE A 35 4.47 -1.38 -2.37
CA ILE A 35 5.64 -1.71 -3.20
C ILE A 35 6.90 -1.01 -2.66
N THR A 36 6.79 0.27 -2.29
CA THR A 36 7.91 1.00 -1.68
C THR A 36 8.35 0.36 -0.36
N ASN A 37 7.41 -0.05 0.48
CA ASN A 37 7.68 -0.74 1.74
C ASN A 37 8.42 -2.06 1.53
N ILE A 38 8.00 -2.87 0.55
CA ILE A 38 8.67 -4.13 0.18
C ILE A 38 10.09 -3.86 -0.33
N ILE A 39 10.28 -2.87 -1.21
CA ILE A 39 11.59 -2.57 -1.79
C ILE A 39 12.54 -2.07 -0.70
N MET A 40 12.14 -1.08 0.10
CA MET A 40 13.00 -0.53 1.15
C MET A 40 13.26 -1.55 2.27
N GLY A 41 12.22 -2.25 2.70
CA GLY A 41 12.34 -3.26 3.74
C GLY A 41 13.13 -4.49 3.29
N GLY A 42 12.97 -4.93 2.03
CA GLY A 42 13.79 -5.98 1.44
C GLY A 42 15.24 -5.56 1.25
N ALA A 43 15.49 -4.33 0.79
CA ALA A 43 16.86 -3.79 0.69
C ALA A 43 17.55 -3.74 2.05
N LEU A 44 16.84 -3.31 3.10
CA LEU A 44 17.37 -3.33 4.47
C LEU A 44 17.66 -4.76 4.94
N TYR A 45 16.79 -5.73 4.64
CA TYR A 45 17.03 -7.13 5.00
C TYR A 45 18.32 -7.65 4.37
N ILE A 46 18.50 -7.44 3.06
CA ILE A 46 19.72 -7.84 2.33
C ILE A 46 20.96 -7.18 2.94
N PHE A 47 20.86 -5.90 3.32
CA PHE A 47 21.95 -5.20 3.99
C PHE A 47 22.29 -5.85 5.34
N LEU A 48 21.30 -6.13 6.19
CA LEU A 48 21.52 -6.75 7.50
C LEU A 48 22.04 -8.20 7.39
N ASP A 49 21.55 -8.94 6.41
CA ASP A 49 21.97 -10.32 6.11
C ASP A 49 23.43 -10.36 5.64
N MET A 50 23.85 -9.40 4.80
CA MET A 50 25.25 -9.27 4.36
C MET A 50 26.23 -9.08 5.52
N PHE A 51 25.81 -8.41 6.60
CA PHE A 51 26.62 -8.25 7.82
C PHE A 51 26.41 -9.36 8.86
N HIS A 52 25.65 -10.41 8.54
CA HIS A 52 25.30 -11.51 9.45
C HIS A 52 24.61 -11.03 10.74
N ILE A 53 23.87 -9.92 10.65
CA ILE A 53 23.07 -9.35 11.76
C ILE A 53 21.63 -9.87 11.70
N ALA A 54 21.16 -10.28 10.53
CA ALA A 54 19.80 -10.79 10.38
C ALA A 54 19.64 -12.17 11.04
N HIS A 55 18.74 -12.27 12.01
CA HIS A 55 18.40 -13.51 12.71
C HIS A 55 17.22 -14.26 12.04
N MET A 56 16.63 -13.65 11.01
CA MET A 56 15.49 -14.17 10.24
C MET A 56 15.95 -14.76 8.90
N SER A 57 15.33 -15.87 8.50
CA SER A 57 15.31 -16.31 7.09
C SER A 57 14.15 -15.68 6.32
N TRP A 58 14.40 -15.23 5.09
CA TRP A 58 13.36 -14.64 4.25
C TRP A 58 12.29 -15.68 3.89
N SER A 59 11.03 -15.35 4.18
CA SER A 59 9.87 -16.17 3.87
C SER A 59 8.73 -15.31 3.32
N VAL A 60 7.73 -15.95 2.69
CA VAL A 60 6.56 -15.25 2.16
C VAL A 60 5.81 -14.50 3.27
N THR A 61 5.65 -15.10 4.44
CA THR A 61 5.00 -14.48 5.61
C THR A 61 5.75 -13.22 6.06
N ASN A 62 7.08 -13.27 6.10
CA ASN A 62 7.91 -12.14 6.47
C ASN A 62 7.80 -11.00 5.43
N GLY A 63 7.73 -11.36 4.14
CA GLY A 63 7.46 -10.41 3.05
C GLY A 63 6.13 -9.67 3.22
N ILE A 64 5.07 -10.34 3.71
CA ILE A 64 3.78 -9.69 4.00
C ILE A 64 3.90 -8.68 5.13
N VAL A 65 4.60 -9.04 6.21
CA VAL A 65 4.84 -8.12 7.34
C VAL A 65 5.63 -6.89 6.88
N VAL A 66 6.67 -7.10 6.07
CA VAL A 66 7.46 -6.01 5.48
C VAL A 66 6.63 -5.18 4.50
N ALA A 67 5.71 -5.78 3.75
CA ALA A 67 4.81 -5.06 2.85
C ALA A 67 3.89 -4.07 3.60
N LEU A 68 3.42 -4.47 4.78
CA LEU A 68 2.51 -3.67 5.61
C LEU A 68 3.25 -2.63 6.46
N LEU A 69 4.37 -3.03 7.08
CA LEU A 69 5.09 -2.21 8.05
C LEU A 69 6.35 -1.53 7.48
N GLY A 70 6.81 -1.92 6.30
CA GLY A 70 8.02 -1.39 5.66
C GLY A 70 9.29 -1.68 6.45
N VAL A 71 10.17 -0.68 6.50
CA VAL A 71 11.46 -0.71 7.20
C VAL A 71 11.32 -1.08 8.69
N PRO A 72 10.39 -0.51 9.47
CA PRO A 72 10.14 -0.95 10.84
C PRO A 72 9.83 -2.45 10.96
N GLY A 73 9.03 -3.00 10.04
CA GLY A 73 8.74 -4.43 10.01
C GLY A 73 9.98 -5.28 9.76
N THR A 74 10.84 -4.85 8.83
CA THR A 74 12.13 -5.51 8.60
C THR A 74 13.02 -5.47 9.83
N ILE A 75 13.12 -4.34 10.52
CA ILE A 75 13.97 -4.22 11.72
C ILE A 75 13.48 -5.19 12.81
N LEU A 76 12.17 -5.22 13.05
CA LEU A 76 11.58 -6.12 14.04
C LEU A 76 11.86 -7.57 13.70
N LEU A 77 11.62 -7.98 12.44
CA LEU A 77 11.81 -9.36 12.05
C LEU A 77 13.28 -9.76 11.91
N ALA A 78 14.16 -8.85 11.50
CA ALA A 78 15.57 -9.17 11.29
C ALA A 78 16.37 -9.22 12.60
N LEU A 79 15.93 -8.54 13.66
CA LEU A 79 16.67 -8.44 14.93
C LEU A 79 16.07 -9.27 16.07
N PHE A 80 14.79 -9.64 15.99
CA PHE A 80 14.10 -10.46 16.98
C PHE A 80 13.74 -11.83 16.42
#